data_AF-A0A1G9GLP1-F1
#
_entry.id   AF-A0A1G9GLP1-F1
#
_cell.length_a   1.000
_cell.length_b   1.000
_cell.length_c   1.000
_cell.angle_alpha   90.00
_cell.angle_beta   90.00
_cell.angle_gamma   90.00
#
_symmetry.space_group_name_H-M   'P 1'
#
loop_
_entity.id
_entity.type
_entity.pdbx_description
1 polymer ?
#
loop_
_entity_poly.entity_id
_entity_poly.type
_entity_poly.pdbx_seq_one_letter_code
_entity_poly.pdbx_strand_id
1 'polypeptide(L)'
;MKCEDGSGIIRFDVAFGKAWRALGMGISSRLIGDRLSNRPTFQFALATASDGQLIPLPGGVLIRDAVGINIGAVGISGDTSDKDEYCAIKAIHAAALTSEPAEPDPGWHDSSFSDHSP
;
A
#
# COMPACT_ATOMS: atom_id res chain seq x y z
N MET A 1 0.20 5.88 14.26
CA MET A 1 0.01 7.03 13.36
C MET A 1 1.17 8.00 13.54
N LYS A 2 1.88 8.32 12.46
CA LYS A 2 2.94 9.33 12.39
C LYS A 2 2.83 10.04 11.04
N CYS A 3 3.00 11.35 11.04
CA CYS A 3 2.98 12.18 9.83
C CYS A 3 4.19 13.10 9.90
N GLU A 4 4.83 13.35 8.75
CA GLU A 4 5.90 14.34 8.65
C GLU A 4 5.33 15.76 8.62
N ASP A 5 6.15 16.73 9.05
CA ASP A 5 5.78 18.14 9.06
C ASP A 5 5.43 18.62 7.65
N GLY A 6 4.30 19.31 7.52
CA GLY A 6 3.80 19.78 6.22
C GLY A 6 3.01 18.75 5.40
N SER A 7 2.78 17.54 5.92
CA SER A 7 1.90 16.56 5.26
C SER A 7 0.46 17.06 5.17
N GLY A 8 -0.15 16.92 3.99
CA GLY A 8 -1.58 17.22 3.79
C GLY A 8 -2.47 16.30 4.65
N ILE A 9 -3.56 16.85 5.19
CA ILE A 9 -4.43 16.17 6.17
C ILE A 9 -5.00 14.85 5.61
N ILE A 10 -5.41 14.85 4.33
CA ILE A 10 -5.99 13.67 3.65
C ILE A 10 -5.00 12.51 3.48
N ARG A 11 -3.68 12.76 3.54
CA ARG A 11 -2.67 11.73 3.30
C ARG A 11 -2.72 10.63 4.36
N PHE A 12 -3.13 10.98 5.58
CA PHE A 12 -3.34 10.00 6.63
C PHE A 12 -4.45 9.02 6.26
N ASP A 13 -5.63 9.51 5.86
CA ASP A 13 -6.76 8.64 5.51
C ASP A 13 -6.42 7.73 4.33
N VAL A 14 -5.66 8.26 3.36
CA VAL A 14 -5.13 7.48 2.23
C VAL A 14 -4.18 6.37 2.71
N ALA A 15 -3.22 6.69 3.58
CA ALA A 15 -2.27 5.72 4.12
C ALA A 15 -2.99 4.64 4.96
N PHE A 16 -3.94 5.06 5.79
CA PHE A 16 -4.75 4.15 6.60
C PHE A 16 -5.57 3.21 5.70
N GLY A 17 -6.25 3.75 4.69
CA GLY A 17 -7.05 2.95 3.77
C GLY A 17 -6.22 1.97 2.93
N LYS A 18 -4.98 2.32 2.56
CA LYS A 18 -4.03 1.38 1.94
C LYS A 18 -3.71 0.20 2.85
N ALA A 19 -3.44 0.44 4.14
CA ALA A 19 -3.18 -0.61 5.12
C ALA A 19 -4.42 -1.47 5.41
N TRP A 20 -5.57 -0.82 5.60
CA TRP A 20 -6.86 -1.46 5.89
C TRP A 20 -7.27 -2.38 4.75
N ARG A 21 -7.11 -1.95 3.50
CA ARG A 21 -7.35 -2.78 2.31
C ARG A 21 -6.52 -4.05 2.30
N ALA A 22 -5.22 -3.93 2.58
CA ALA A 22 -4.32 -5.08 2.58
C ALA A 22 -4.73 -6.11 3.65
N LEU A 23 -5.03 -5.64 4.87
CA LEU A 23 -5.52 -6.47 5.96
C LEU A 23 -6.89 -7.09 5.68
N GLY A 24 -7.86 -6.28 5.27
CA GLY A 24 -9.25 -6.70 5.06
C GLY A 24 -9.37 -7.73 3.93
N MET A 25 -8.50 -7.68 2.93
CA MET A 25 -8.46 -8.67 1.85
C MET A 25 -7.49 -9.82 2.11
N GLY A 26 -6.61 -9.71 3.11
CA GLY A 26 -5.58 -10.71 3.41
C GLY A 26 -4.54 -10.89 2.29
N ILE A 27 -4.45 -9.95 1.36
CA ILE A 27 -3.48 -9.93 0.26
C ILE A 27 -2.88 -8.53 0.07
N SER A 28 -1.65 -8.46 -0.39
CA SER A 28 -0.94 -7.18 -0.55
C SER A 28 -1.57 -6.27 -1.60
N SER A 29 -1.39 -4.95 -1.42
CA SER A 29 -2.06 -3.94 -2.24
C SER A 29 -1.70 -4.02 -3.73
N ARG A 30 -0.47 -4.45 -4.06
CA ARG A 30 -0.02 -4.71 -5.44
C ARG A 30 -0.79 -5.87 -6.07
N LEU A 31 -0.87 -7.01 -5.40
CA LEU A 31 -1.58 -8.19 -5.91
C LEU A 31 -3.08 -7.90 -6.11
N ILE A 32 -3.68 -7.09 -5.25
CA ILE A 32 -5.04 -6.62 -5.45
C ILE A 32 -5.11 -5.65 -6.64
N GLY A 33 -4.16 -4.72 -6.78
CA GLY A 33 -4.06 -3.82 -7.94
C GLY A 33 -4.02 -4.59 -9.26
N ASP A 34 -3.17 -5.61 -9.36
CA ASP A 34 -3.03 -6.44 -10.55
C ASP A 34 -4.31 -7.22 -10.86
N ARG A 35 -4.90 -7.86 -9.84
CA ARG A 35 -6.14 -8.67 -10.00
C ARG A 35 -7.37 -7.82 -10.33
N LEU A 36 -7.38 -6.57 -9.85
CA LEU A 36 -8.51 -5.66 -9.98
C LEU A 36 -8.34 -4.64 -11.11
N SER A 37 -7.17 -4.52 -11.71
CA SER A 37 -6.87 -3.61 -12.83
C SER A 37 -7.92 -3.66 -13.94
N ASN A 38 -8.40 -4.86 -14.27
CA ASN A 38 -9.40 -5.10 -15.31
C ASN A 38 -10.85 -5.18 -14.79
N ARG A 39 -11.11 -4.80 -13.52
CA ARG A 39 -12.43 -4.91 -12.87
C ARG A 39 -12.78 -3.65 -12.05
N PRO A 40 -12.91 -2.48 -12.69
CA PRO A 40 -13.18 -1.21 -11.99
C PRO A 40 -14.49 -1.24 -11.19
N THR A 41 -15.55 -1.88 -11.70
CA THR A 41 -16.82 -2.04 -10.98
C THR A 41 -16.66 -2.81 -9.66
N PHE A 42 -15.78 -3.82 -9.65
CA PHE A 42 -15.52 -4.60 -8.44
C PHE A 42 -14.73 -3.81 -7.41
N GLN A 43 -13.78 -2.97 -7.83
CA GLN A 43 -13.08 -2.04 -6.94
C GLN A 43 -14.06 -1.07 -6.27
N PHE A 44 -15.01 -0.52 -7.03
CA PHE A 44 -16.02 0.39 -6.51
C PHE A 44 -16.99 -0.30 -5.55
N ALA A 45 -17.39 -1.55 -5.87
CA ALA A 45 -18.21 -2.37 -4.98
C ALA A 45 -17.50 -2.65 -3.65
N LEU A 46 -16.20 -2.96 -3.69
CA LEU A 46 -15.39 -3.15 -2.48
C LEU A 46 -15.24 -1.86 -1.66
N ALA A 47 -14.99 -0.72 -2.32
CA ALA A 47 -14.92 0.57 -1.65
C ALA A 47 -16.25 0.90 -0.95
N THR A 48 -17.38 0.71 -1.64
CA THR A 48 -18.72 0.90 -1.07
C THR A 48 -18.99 -0.08 0.07
N ALA A 49 -18.65 -1.35 -0.07
CA ALA A 49 -18.85 -2.36 0.99
C ALA A 49 -17.98 -2.13 2.23
N SER A 50 -16.92 -1.33 2.10
CA SER A 50 -16.02 -0.94 3.20
C SER A 50 -16.34 0.43 3.81
N ASP A 51 -17.50 1.02 3.50
CA ASP A 51 -17.85 2.40 3.89
C ASP A 51 -16.79 3.43 3.46
N GLY A 52 -16.17 3.22 2.30
CA GLY A 52 -15.13 4.09 1.75
C GLY A 52 -13.76 3.98 2.42
N GLN A 53 -13.57 3.06 3.37
CA GLN A 53 -12.27 2.86 4.04
C GLN A 53 -11.22 2.23 3.12
N LEU A 54 -11.65 1.47 2.12
CA LEU A 54 -10.75 0.86 1.14
C LEU A 54 -10.34 1.87 0.07
N ILE A 55 -9.04 2.15 0.02
CA ILE A 55 -8.44 2.99 -1.03
C ILE A 55 -7.84 2.09 -2.11
N PRO A 56 -8.32 2.16 -3.38
CA PRO A 56 -7.90 1.26 -4.46
C PRO A 56 -6.55 1.68 -5.08
N LEU A 57 -5.57 2.05 -4.25
CA LEU A 57 -4.22 2.43 -4.67
C LEU A 57 -3.17 1.45 -4.13
N PRO A 58 -2.13 1.13 -4.92
CA PRO A 58 -0.99 0.36 -4.43
C PRO A 58 -0.24 1.11 -3.31
N GLY A 59 0.48 0.36 -2.45
CA GLY A 59 1.25 0.90 -1.32
C GLY A 59 0.83 0.45 0.08
N GLY A 60 -0.07 -0.53 0.18
CA GLY A 60 -0.37 -1.25 1.43
C GLY A 60 0.38 -2.58 1.48
N VAL A 61 1.23 -2.76 2.49
CA VAL A 61 2.13 -3.91 2.66
C VAL A 61 1.73 -4.68 3.90
N LEU A 62 1.52 -5.99 3.76
CA LEU A 62 1.21 -6.87 4.89
C LEU A 62 2.47 -7.17 5.68
N ILE A 63 2.31 -7.28 7.00
CA ILE A 63 3.34 -7.68 7.95
C ILE A 63 3.08 -9.12 8.34
N ARG A 64 4.11 -9.95 8.24
CA ARG A 64 4.06 -11.37 8.58
C ARG A 64 5.07 -11.73 9.66
N ASP A 65 4.67 -12.63 10.54
CA ASP A 65 5.56 -13.22 11.53
C ASP A 65 6.53 -14.24 10.91
N ALA A 66 7.39 -14.85 11.74
CA ALA A 66 8.37 -15.85 11.29
C ALA A 66 7.73 -17.14 10.76
N VAL A 67 6.44 -17.38 11.04
CA VAL A 67 5.67 -18.54 10.60
C VAL A 67 4.85 -18.23 9.34
N GLY A 68 4.90 -16.98 8.86
CA GLY A 68 4.20 -16.51 7.67
C GLY A 68 2.76 -16.07 7.93
N ILE A 69 2.36 -15.89 9.19
CA ILE A 69 1.02 -15.42 9.57
C ILE A 69 0.94 -13.91 9.45
N ASN A 70 -0.10 -13.40 8.80
CA ASN A 70 -0.37 -11.97 8.70
C ASN A 70 -0.74 -11.42 10.09
N ILE A 71 0.11 -10.55 10.65
CA ILE A 71 -0.06 -9.94 11.98
C ILE A 71 -0.38 -8.45 11.91
N GLY A 72 -0.33 -7.84 10.73
CA GLY A 72 -0.59 -6.41 10.55
C GLY A 72 -0.41 -5.96 9.10
N ALA A 73 -0.53 -4.65 8.89
CA ALA A 73 -0.15 -3.99 7.65
C ALA A 73 0.39 -2.58 7.89
N VAL A 74 1.20 -2.12 6.96
CA VAL A 74 1.68 -0.74 6.85
C VAL A 74 1.13 -0.15 5.56
N GLY A 75 0.66 1.09 5.64
CA GLY A 75 0.31 1.89 4.47
C GLY A 75 1.05 3.22 4.54
N ILE A 76 1.63 3.64 3.43
CA ILE A 76 2.34 4.91 3.30
C ILE A 76 1.68 5.74 2.19
N SER A 77 1.66 7.05 2.39
CA SER A 77 1.16 8.01 1.40
C SER A 77 2.00 9.28 1.49
N GLY A 78 2.94 9.44 0.56
CA GLY A 78 3.81 10.61 0.49
C GLY A 78 4.34 10.87 -0.91
N ASP A 79 4.75 9.81 -1.62
CA ASP A 79 5.28 9.87 -2.98
C ASP A 79 4.44 8.93 -3.89
N THR A 80 5.03 8.46 -4.98
CA THR A 80 4.48 7.42 -5.84
C THR A 80 4.28 6.12 -5.04
N SER A 81 3.29 5.33 -5.46
CA SER A 81 2.96 4.08 -4.76
C SER A 81 4.12 3.10 -4.65
N ASP A 82 5.04 3.08 -5.63
CA ASP A 82 6.20 2.17 -5.60
C ASP A 82 7.25 2.60 -4.57
N LYS A 83 7.50 3.90 -4.43
CA LYS A 83 8.37 4.45 -3.37
C LYS A 83 7.76 4.27 -1.98
N ASP A 84 6.45 4.55 -1.86
CA ASP A 84 5.71 4.31 -0.63
C ASP A 84 5.82 2.83 -0.20
N GLU A 85 5.69 1.89 -1.16
CA GLU A 85 5.82 0.47 -0.89
C GLU A 85 7.25 0.06 -0.50
N TYR A 86 8.26 0.57 -1.21
CA TYR A 86 9.66 0.36 -0.89
C TYR A 86 9.97 0.74 0.57
N CYS A 87 9.54 1.94 0.99
CA CYS A 87 9.72 2.43 2.35
C CYS A 87 9.05 1.50 3.37
N ALA A 88 7.82 1.04 3.09
CA ALA A 88 7.09 0.14 3.97
C ALA A 88 7.81 -1.21 4.13
N ILE A 89 8.26 -1.83 3.03
CA ILE A 89 8.99 -3.10 3.04
C ILE A 89 10.29 -2.99 3.85
N LYS A 90 11.08 -1.94 3.59
CA LYS A 90 12.35 -1.73 4.31
C LYS A 90 12.12 -1.52 5.82
N ALA A 91 11.08 -0.79 6.20
CA ALA A 91 10.72 -0.60 7.60
C ALA A 91 10.31 -1.92 8.29
N ILE A 92 9.51 -2.76 7.61
CA ILE A 92 9.10 -4.07 8.13
C ILE A 92 10.31 -4.99 8.33
N HIS A 93 11.21 -5.04 7.35
CA HIS A 93 12.43 -5.86 7.43
C HIS A 93 13.38 -5.36 8.52
N ALA A 94 13.49 -4.04 8.72
CA ALA A 94 14.28 -3.46 9.81
C ALA A 94 13.75 -3.87 11.20
N ALA A 95 12.46 -4.20 11.31
CA ALA A 95 11.84 -4.74 12.52
C ALA A 95 12.00 -6.27 12.67
N ALA A 96 12.82 -6.92 11.84
CA ALA A 96 13.00 -8.37 11.80
C ALA A 96 11.71 -9.16 11.51
N LEU A 97 10.79 -8.56 10.75
CA LEU A 97 9.56 -9.17 10.27
C LEU A 97 9.63 -9.38 8.76
N THR A 98 8.70 -10.17 8.23
CA THR A 98 8.58 -10.40 6.78
C THR A 98 7.43 -9.59 6.20
N SER A 99 7.53 -9.20 4.93
CA SER A 99 6.48 -8.45 4.26
C SER A 99 5.84 -9.21 3.10
N GLU A 100 4.61 -8.83 2.75
CA GLU A 100 4.02 -9.16 1.46
C GLU A 100 3.57 -7.86 0.75
N PRO A 101 4.13 -7.54 -0.43
CA PRO A 101 5.15 -8.31 -1.16
C PRO A 101 6.50 -8.35 -0.41
N ALA A 102 7.28 -9.41 -0.66
CA ALA A 102 8.57 -9.63 0.01
C ALA A 102 9.67 -8.70 -0.53
N GLU A 103 9.57 -8.31 -1.80
CA GLU A 103 10.51 -7.42 -2.47
C GLU A 103 9.77 -6.23 -3.09
N PRO A 104 10.38 -5.02 -3.08
CA PRO A 104 9.82 -3.85 -3.74
C PRO A 104 9.78 -4.03 -5.26
N ASP A 105 9.02 -3.19 -5.97
CA ASP A 105 9.08 -3.15 -7.43
C ASP A 105 10.51 -2.82 -7.88
N PRO A 106 11.16 -3.55 -8.81
CA PRO A 106 12.50 -3.22 -9.28
C PRO A 106 12.64 -1.80 -9.85
N GLY A 107 11.56 -1.26 -10.44
CA GLY A 107 11.48 0.08 -11.03
C GLY A 107 11.10 1.19 -10.06
N TRP A 108 11.05 0.94 -8.75
CA TRP A 108 10.64 1.93 -7.74
C TRP A 108 11.49 3.20 -7.74
N HIS A 109 12.75 3.11 -8.17
CA HIS A 109 13.66 4.25 -8.25
C HIS A 109 13.29 5.25 -9.34
N ASP A 110 12.75 4.75 -10.46
CA ASP A 110 12.42 5.54 -11.64
C ASP A 110 10.98 6.08 -11.58
N SER A 111 10.20 5.70 -10.57
CA SER A 111 8.83 6.16 -10.42
C SER A 111 8.79 7.66 -10.10
N SER A 112 8.04 8.41 -10.91
CA SER A 112 7.80 9.84 -10.71
C SER A 112 6.36 10.19 -11.06
N PHE A 113 5.81 11.20 -10.37
CA PHE A 113 4.55 11.83 -10.78
C PHE A 113 4.72 12.77 -11.98
N SER A 114 5.95 13.16 -12.29
CA SER A 114 6.25 14.03 -13.43
C SER A 114 6.37 13.20 -14.70
N ASP A 115 5.33 13.21 -15.52
CA ASP A 115 5.46 12.90 -16.94
C ASP A 115 6.41 13.94 -17.56
N HIS A 116 7.69 13.64 -17.67
CA HIS A 116 8.53 14.31 -18.65
C HIS A 116 8.11 13.80 -20.03
N SER A 117 7.07 14.41 -20.60
CA SER A 117 6.90 14.39 -22.05
C SER A 117 8.06 15.19 -22.68
N PRO A 118 8.70 14.68 -23.75
CA PRO A 118 9.66 15.45 -24.54
C PRO A 118 9.01 16.67 -25.21
#